data_AF-A0A1S7SKH7-F1
#
_entry.id   AF-A0A1S7SKH7-F1
#
_cell.length_a   1.000
_cell.length_b   1.000
_cell.length_c   1.000
_cell.angle_alpha   90.00
_cell.angle_beta   90.00
_cell.angle_gamma   90.00
#
_symmetry.space_group_name_H-M   'P 1'
#
loop_
_entity.id
_entity.type
_entity.pdbx_description
1 polymer ?
#
loop_
_entity_poly.entity_id
_entity_poly.type
_entity_poly.pdbx_seq_one_letter_code
_entity_poly.pdbx_strand_id
1 'polypeptide(L)' 'MPAHIEHYKNHRIAIYSPGDHFAVVTPPGGNAVMSFPAGRPEASRLEGPEVCLERAKAAIDELLGSSRKRPAH' A
#
# COMPACT_ATOMS: atom_id res chain seq x y z
N MET A 1 -13.63 10.32 -0.71
CA MET A 1 -13.10 10.09 -2.07
C MET A 1 -11.58 10.04 -1.97
N PRO A 2 -10.88 9.07 -2.61
CA PRO A 2 -9.41 9.04 -2.58
C PRO A 2 -8.85 10.28 -3.29
N ALA A 3 -7.78 10.83 -2.72
CA ALA A 3 -7.11 12.02 -3.26
C ALA A 3 -6.16 11.66 -4.41
N HIS A 4 -5.56 10.47 -4.35
CA HIS A 4 -4.65 9.95 -5.38
C HIS A 4 -4.87 8.46 -5.57
N ILE A 5 -4.80 7.98 -6.80
CA ILE A 5 -4.85 6.54 -7.12
C ILE A 5 -3.68 6.22 -8.04
N GLU A 6 -2.84 5.28 -7.64
CA GLU A 6 -1.68 4.82 -8.37
C GLU A 6 -1.74 3.30 -8.57
N HIS A 7 -1.24 2.81 -9.70
CA HIS A 7 -1.09 1.38 -9.94
C HIS A 7 0.39 0.97 -9.89
N TYR A 8 0.72 -0.01 -9.03
CA TYR A 8 2.09 -0.47 -8.84
C TYR A 8 2.14 -1.99 -8.80
N LYS A 9 2.92 -2.62 -9.70
CA LYS A 9 3.08 -4.09 -9.79
C LYS A 9 1.73 -4.85 -9.79
N ASN A 10 0.77 -4.39 -10.58
CA ASN A 10 -0.62 -4.86 -10.62
C ASN A 10 -1.44 -4.70 -9.33
N HIS A 11 -0.92 -3.99 -8.32
CA HIS A 11 -1.68 -3.60 -7.13
C HIS A 11 -2.17 -2.17 -7.30
N ARG A 12 -3.37 -1.89 -6.78
CA ARG A 12 -3.94 -0.55 -6.77
C ARG A 12 -3.70 0.10 -5.42
N ILE A 13 -3.04 1.25 -5.40
CA ILE A 13 -2.79 2.06 -4.23
C ILE A 13 -3.72 3.27 -4.29
N ALA A 14 -4.57 3.44 -3.29
CA ALA A 14 -5.44 4.60 -3.16
C ALA A 14 -5.05 5.38 -1.90
N ILE A 15 -4.63 6.63 -2.06
CA ILE A 15 -4.25 7.51 -0.96
C ILE A 15 -5.45 8.37 -0.58
N TYR A 16 -5.77 8.37 0.69
CA TYR A 16 -6.81 9.18 1.29
C TYR A 16 -6.16 10.20 2.23
N SER A 17 -6.63 11.46 2.14
CA SER A 17 -6.03 12.59 2.87
C SER A 17 -7.07 13.43 3.64
N PRO A 18 -7.91 12.86 4.53
CA PRO A 18 -8.85 13.64 5.34
C PRO A 18 -8.22 14.24 6.61
N GLY A 19 -6.94 14.65 6.55
CA GLY A 19 -6.16 15.18 7.68
C GLY A 19 -4.72 14.67 7.65
N ASP A 20 -4.57 13.35 7.75
CA ASP A 20 -3.33 12.59 7.56
C ASP A 20 -3.44 11.71 6.31
N HIS A 21 -2.30 11.36 5.71
CA HIS A 21 -2.25 10.56 4.49
C HIS A 21 -2.22 9.08 4.84
N PHE A 22 -3.20 8.30 4.35
CA PHE A 22 -3.15 6.85 4.46
C PHE A 22 -3.38 6.18 3.11
N ALA A 23 -2.62 5.12 2.86
CA ALA A 23 -2.68 4.34 1.63
C ALA A 23 -3.47 3.05 1.87
N VAL A 24 -4.44 2.82 0.98
CA VAL A 24 -5.21 1.60 0.87
C VAL A 24 -4.69 0.85 -0.34
N VAL A 25 -4.18 -0.36 -0.12
CA VAL A 25 -3.67 -1.21 -1.20
C VAL A 25 -4.70 -2.30 -1.50
N THR A 26 -4.96 -2.53 -2.79
CA THR A 26 -5.84 -3.58 -3.29
C THR A 26 -5.03 -4.52 -4.18
N PRO A 27 -5.10 -5.85 -3.98
CA PRO A 27 -4.37 -6.80 -4.79
C PRO A 27 -4.94 -6.94 -6.20
N PRO A 28 -4.12 -7.39 -7.16
CA PRO A 28 -4.59 -7.74 -8.49
C PRO A 28 -5.67 -8.81 -8.43
N GLY A 29 -6.77 -8.61 -9.15
CA GLY A 29 -7.83 -9.61 -9.31
C GLY A 29 -8.79 -9.72 -8.11
N GLY A 30 -8.72 -8.80 -7.14
CA GLY A 30 -9.66 -8.72 -6.03
C GLY A 30 -10.05 -7.29 -5.68
N ASN A 31 -11.09 -7.15 -4.86
CA ASN A 31 -11.52 -5.87 -4.26
C ASN A 31 -11.22 -5.80 -2.76
N ALA A 32 -10.47 -6.75 -2.23
CA ALA A 32 -10.13 -6.80 -0.81
C ALA A 32 -9.04 -5.77 -0.49
N VAL A 33 -9.19 -5.05 0.62
CA VAL A 33 -8.11 -4.19 1.13
C VAL A 33 -7.03 -5.07 1.75
N MET A 34 -5.80 -4.93 1.27
CA MET A 34 -4.64 -5.57 1.88
C MET A 34 -4.31 -4.90 3.20
N SER A 35 -4.19 -5.73 4.25
CA SER A 35 -3.56 -5.33 5.50
C SER A 35 -2.11 -5.79 5.49
N PHE A 36 -1.21 -4.90 5.90
CA PHE A 36 0.20 -5.21 6.07
C PHE A 36 0.48 -5.52 7.54
N PRO A 37 1.44 -6.41 7.84
CA PRO A 37 1.78 -6.77 9.21
C PRO A 37 2.35 -5.60 10.01
N ALA A 38 3.04 -4.66 9.36
CA ALA A 38 3.55 -3.43 9.97
C ALA A 38 2.48 -2.35 10.20
N GLY A 39 1.21 -2.63 9.90
CA GLY A 39 0.13 -1.66 9.87
C GLY A 39 -0.05 -1.01 8.49
N ARG A 40 -1.14 -0.26 8.32
CA ARG A 40 -1.42 0.43 7.05
C ARG A 40 -0.31 1.45 6.76
N PRO A 41 0.15 1.60 5.50
CA PRO A 41 1.09 2.66 5.16
C PRO A 41 0.40 4.01 5.34
N GLU A 42 0.90 4.79 6.30
CA GLU A 42 0.46 6.15 6.58
C GLU A 42 1.65 7.11 6.59
N ALA A 43 1.37 8.38 6.30
CA ALA A 43 2.32 9.47 6.40
C ALA A 43 1.60 10.67 7.00
N SER A 44 2.31 11.37 7.90
CA SER A 44 1.74 12.58 8.45
C SER A 44 1.70 13.68 7.40
N ARG A 45 0.86 14.69 7.61
CA ARG A 45 0.72 15.85 6.72
C ARG A 45 2.05 16.59 6.47
N LEU A 46 3.00 16.51 7.39
CA LEU A 46 4.34 17.10 7.27
C LEU A 46 5.26 16.31 6.32
N GLU A 47 5.08 14.98 6.24
CA GLU A 47 5.84 14.10 5.34
C GLU A 47 5.29 14.16 3.91
N GLY A 48 3.99 14.41 3.79
CA GLY A 48 3.28 14.54 2.52
C GLY A 48 2.84 13.21 1.91
N PRO A 49 2.02 13.26 0.84
CA PRO A 49 1.41 12.08 0.24
C PRO A 49 2.42 11.19 -0.50
N GLU A 50 3.55 11.75 -0.94
CA GLU A 50 4.62 11.01 -1.64
C GLU A 50 5.27 9.98 -0.72
N VAL A 51 5.52 10.33 0.54
CA VAL A 51 6.07 9.40 1.53
C VAL A 51 5.10 8.25 1.80
N CYS A 52 3.78 8.53 1.82
CA CYS A 52 2.76 7.49 1.95
C CYS A 52 2.77 6.54 0.75
N LEU A 53 2.95 7.06 -0.46
CA LEU A 53 3.06 6.27 -1.68
C LEU A 53 4.31 5.37 -1.67
N GLU A 54 5.46 5.93 -1.31
CA GLU A 54 6.73 5.17 -1.25
C GLU A 54 6.67 4.06 -0.19
N ARG A 55 6.10 4.35 1.00
CA ARG A 55 5.84 3.33 2.03
C ARG A 55 4.90 2.23 1.52
N ALA A 56 3.85 2.59 0.79
CA ALA A 56 2.92 1.61 0.21
C ALA A 56 3.61 0.72 -0.85
N LYS A 57 4.45 1.31 -1.72
CA LYS A 57 5.26 0.55 -2.69
C LYS A 57 6.24 -0.39 -2.01
N ALA A 58 6.94 0.07 -0.97
CA ALA A 58 7.87 -0.74 -0.19
C ALA A 58 7.16 -1.92 0.49
N ALA A 59 5.97 -1.69 1.05
CA ALA A 59 5.17 -2.73 1.67
C ALA A 59 4.69 -3.79 0.65
N ILE A 60 4.32 -3.36 -0.57
CA ILE A 60 4.02 -4.28 -1.69
C ILE A 60 5.29 -5.06 -2.08
N ASP A 61 6.44 -4.39 -2.16
CA ASP A 61 7.70 -5.04 -2.51
C ASP A 61 8.11 -6.11 -1.49
N GLU A 62 8.03 -5.78 -0.20
CA GLU A 62 8.28 -6.71 0.90
C GLU A 62 7.30 -7.89 0.87
N LEU A 63 6.03 -7.64 0.58
CA LEU A 63 5.02 -8.69 0.45
C LEU A 63 5.31 -9.61 -0.75
N LEU A 64 5.66 -9.05 -1.91
CA LEU A 64 6.00 -9.82 -3.10
C LEU A 64 7.34 -10.57 -2.96
N GLY A 65 8.31 -9.96 -2.27
CA GLY A 65 9.58 -10.56 -1.91
C GLY A 65 9.41 -11.70 -0.90
N SER A 66 8.56 -11.52 0.11
CA SER A 66 8.23 -12.54 1.11
C SER A 66 7.34 -13.64 0.54
N SER A 67 6.43 -13.34 -0.38
CA SER A 67 5.57 -14.32 -1.06
C SER A 67 6.37 -15.32 -1.91
N ARG A 68 7.60 -14.98 -2.29
CA ARG A 68 8.53 -15.90 -2.97
C ARG A 68 9.14 -16.96 -2.02
N LYS A 69 8.97 -16.82 -0.71
CA LYS A 69 9.17 -17.89 0.29
C LYS A 69 7.84 -18.57 0.63
N ARG A 70 7.27 -19.31 -0.31
CA ARG A 70 6.47 -20.50 0.07
C ARG A 70 7.42 -21.69 0.08
N PRO A 71 7.90 -22.18 1.24
CA PRO A 71 8.35 -23.57 1.29
C PRO A 71 7.11 -24.44 1.01
N ALA A 72 7.18 -25.22 -0.06
CA ALA A 72 6.25 -26.29 -0.29
C ALA A 72 6.28 -27.22 0.94
N HIS A 73 5.12 -27.51 1.52
CA HIS A 73 4.94 -28.67 2.36
C HIS A 73 3.76 -29.47 1.83
#